data_AF-A0A846TDY1-F1
#
_entry.id   AF-A0A846TDY1-F1
#
_cell.length_a   1.000
_cell.length_b   1.000
_cell.length_c   1.000
_cell.angle_alpha   90.00
_cell.angle_beta   90.00
_cell.angle_gamma   90.00
#
_symmetry.space_group_name_H-M   'P 1'
#
loop_
_entity.id
_entity.type
_entity.pdbx_description
1 polymer ?
#
loop_
_entity_poly.entity_id
_entity_poly.type
_entity_poly.pdbx_seq_one_letter_code
_entity_poly.pdbx_strand_id
1 'polypeptide(L)' 'MSMNPFDEIAVEEAVRLQEAGVAREIVAVSLGVAACQDTLRTALAMGADRGILVET' A
#
# COMPACT_ATOMS: atom_id res chain seq x y z
N MET A 1 3.71 8.11 10.91
CA MET A 1 2.24 8.29 10.88
C MET A 1 1.60 6.91 10.81
N SER A 2 0.40 6.70 11.36
CA SER A 2 -0.34 5.45 11.13
C SER A 2 -1.03 5.48 9.76
N MET A 3 -1.24 4.31 9.15
CA MET A 3 -2.04 4.21 7.94
C MET A 3 -3.48 4.62 8.22
N ASN A 4 -4.17 5.19 7.23
CA ASN A 4 -5.60 5.45 7.36
C ASN A 4 -6.36 4.12 7.44
N PRO A 5 -7.36 3.95 8.32
CA PRO A 5 -8.09 2.67 8.45
C PRO A 5 -8.77 2.20 7.15
N PHE A 6 -9.15 3.11 6.26
CA PHE A 6 -9.73 2.76 4.96
C PHE A 6 -8.67 2.26 3.98
N ASP A 7 -7.45 2.80 4.06
CA ASP A 7 -6.33 2.35 3.24
C ASP A 7 -5.90 0.93 3.65
N GLU A 8 -5.97 0.59 4.94
CA GLU A 8 -5.72 -0.78 5.42
C GLU A 8 -6.69 -1.79 4.77
N ILE A 9 -7.98 -1.45 4.70
CA ILE A 9 -9.01 -2.27 4.04
C ILE A 9 -8.74 -2.37 2.54
N ALA A 10 -8.29 -1.28 1.90
CA ALA A 10 -7.99 -1.26 0.47
C ALA A 10 -6.80 -2.17 0.13
N VAL A 11 -5.75 -2.16 0.96
CA VAL A 11 -4.58 -3.04 0.78
C VAL A 11 -4.97 -4.51 0.98
N GLU A 12 -5.77 -4.82 2.01
CA GLU A 12 -6.27 -6.18 2.26
C GLU A 12 -7.07 -6.72 1.06
N GLU A 13 -7.98 -5.93 0.48
CA GLU A 13 -8.74 -6.37 -0.69
C GLU A 13 -7.85 -6.54 -1.93
N ALA A 14 -6.83 -5.70 -2.10
CA ALA A 14 -5.86 -5.86 -3.19
C ALA A 14 -5.09 -7.20 -3.07
N VAL A 15 -4.70 -7.58 -1.85
CA VAL A 15 -4.06 -8.88 -1.57
C VAL A 15 -5.00 -10.03 -1.93
N ARG A 16 -6.27 -9.97 -1.52
CA ARG A 16 -7.27 -10.99 -1.89
C ARG A 16 -7.47 -11.13 -3.39
N LEU A 17 -7.48 -10.02 -4.11
CA LEU A 17 -7.56 -10.03 -5.58
C LEU A 17 -6.32 -10.67 -6.21
N GLN A 18 -5.13 -10.47 -5.64
CA GLN A 18 -3.91 -11.13 -6.09
C GLN A 18 -3.94 -12.63 -5.80
N GLU A 19 -4.35 -13.04 -4.60
CA GLU A 19 -4.52 -14.45 -4.21
C GLU A 19 -5.58 -15.17 -5.06
N ALA A 20 -6.65 -14.47 -5.46
CA ALA A 20 -7.68 -14.97 -6.38
C ALA A 20 -7.20 -15.05 -7.85
N GLY A 21 -5.97 -14.61 -8.14
CA GLY A 21 -5.41 -14.58 -9.50
C GLY A 21 -6.01 -13.50 -10.41
N VAL A 22 -6.73 -12.53 -9.86
CA VAL A 22 -7.32 -11.40 -10.59
C VAL A 22 -6.28 -10.31 -10.81
N ALA A 23 -5.49 -10.00 -9.77
CA ALA A 23 -4.39 -9.05 -9.83
C ALA A 23 -3.04 -9.78 -9.93
N ARG A 24 -2.09 -9.18 -10.64
CA ARG A 24 -0.72 -9.71 -10.77
C ARG A 24 0.28 -9.00 -9.87
N GLU A 25 0.05 -7.71 -9.61
CA GLU A 25 0.96 -6.84 -8.85
C GLU A 25 0.13 -5.82 -8.08
N ILE A 26 0.52 -5.54 -6.83
CA ILE A 26 -0.05 -4.54 -5.95
C ILE A 26 0.97 -3.41 -5.77
N VAL A 27 0.62 -2.22 -6.24
CA VAL A 27 1.47 -1.02 -6.14
C VAL A 27 0.82 -0.04 -5.17
N ALA A 28 1.45 0.17 -4.01
CA ALA A 28 1.01 1.16 -3.03
C ALA A 28 1.58 2.54 -3.37
N VAL A 29 0.75 3.58 -3.39
CA VAL A 29 1.17 4.96 -3.68
C VAL A 29 0.77 5.88 -2.53
N SER A 30 1.70 6.71 -2.08
CA SER A 30 1.43 7.76 -1.11
C SER A 30 2.03 9.07 -1.59
N LEU A 31 1.34 10.18 -1.36
CA LEU A 31 1.76 11.52 -1.76
C LEU A 31 1.93 12.38 -0.51
N GLY A 32 3.07 13.05 -0.37
CA GLY A 32 3.33 13.93 0.77
C GLY A 32 4.79 13.98 1.17
N VAL A 33 5.06 14.34 2.43
CA VAL A 33 6.42 14.46 2.97
C VAL A 33 7.11 13.09 3.09
N ALA A 34 8.44 13.09 3.24
CA ALA A 34 9.24 11.88 3.44
C ALA A 34 8.72 10.92 4.54
N ALA A 35 8.03 11.44 5.58
CA ALA A 35 7.42 10.61 6.62
C ALA A 35 6.30 9.67 6.13
N CYS A 36 5.73 9.90 4.93
CA CYS A 36 4.78 8.99 4.29
C CYS A 36 5.43 7.64 3.87
N GLN A 37 6.77 7.56 3.85
CA GLN A 37 7.47 6.28 3.65
C GLN A 37 7.09 5.24 4.70
N ASP A 38 6.82 5.64 5.94
CA ASP A 38 6.42 4.70 6.99
C ASP A 38 5.09 4.01 6.64
N THR A 39 4.13 4.76 6.12
CA THR A 39 2.84 4.23 5.66
C THR A 39 3.02 3.28 4.48
N LEU A 40 3.90 3.60 3.53
CA LEU A 40 4.24 2.70 2.43
C LEU A 40 4.91 1.41 2.93
N ARG A 41 5.78 1.49 3.94
CA ARG A 41 6.37 0.28 4.57
C ARG A 41 5.32 -0.60 5.23
N THR A 42 4.30 -0.01 5.85
CA THR A 42 3.16 -0.77 6.37
C THR A 42 2.40 -1.47 5.24
N ALA A 43 2.14 -0.80 4.11
CA ALA A 43 1.47 -1.43 2.96
C ALA A 43 2.29 -2.60 2.40
N LEU A 44 3.61 -2.44 2.30
CA LEU A 44 4.53 -3.51 1.88
C LEU A 44 4.50 -4.69 2.84
N ALA A 45 4.45 -4.43 4.16
CA ALA A 45 4.35 -5.49 5.16
C ALA A 45 3.01 -6.24 5.13
N MET A 46 1.94 -5.58 4.68
CA MET A 46 0.61 -6.20 4.51
C MET A 46 0.50 -7.06 3.25
N GLY A 47 1.34 -6.83 2.23
CA GLY A 47 1.32 -7.63 1.00
C GLY A 47 1.43 -6.83 -0.30
N ALA A 48 1.66 -5.51 -0.25
CA ALA A 48 1.99 -4.78 -1.47
C ALA A 48 3.37 -5.18 -2.01
N ASP A 49 3.50 -5.30 -3.33
CA ASP A 49 4.76 -5.72 -3.98
C ASP A 49 5.78 -4.58 -4.03
N ARG A 50 5.31 -3.34 -4.28
CA ARG A 50 6.17 -2.15 -4.31
C ARG A 50 5.43 -0.89 -3.88
N GLY A 51 6.20 0.08 -3.39
CA GLY A 51 5.71 1.39 -2.95
C GLY A 51 6.24 2.53 -3.81
N ILE A 52 5.42 3.55 -4.05
CA ILE A 52 5.80 4.80 -4.70
C ILE A 52 5.46 5.95 -3.75
N LEU A 53 6.48 6.71 -3.36
CA LEU A 53 6.29 8.00 -2.71
C LEU A 53 6.35 9.11 -3.77
N VAL A 54 5.30 9.90 -3.86
CA VAL A 54 5.35 11.20 -4.57
C VAL A 54 5.63 12.26 -3.52
N GLU A 55 6.88 12.70 -3.47
CA GLU A 55 7.31 13.72 -2.51
C GLU A 55 6.86 15.12 -2.95
N THR A 56 6.34 15.91 -2.01
CA THR A 56 5.82 17.28 -2.22
C THR A 56 6.44 18.29 -1.29
#